data_AF-R6CQM6-F1
#
_entry.id   AF-R6CQM6-F1
#
_cell.length_a   1.000
_cell.length_b   1.000
_cell.length_c   1.000
_cell.angle_alpha   90.00
_cell.angle_beta   90.00
_cell.angle_gamma   90.00
#
_symmetry.space_group_name_H-M   'P 1'
#
loop_
_entity.id
_entity.type
_entity.pdbx_description
1 polymer ?
#
loop_
_entity_poly.entity_id
_entity_poly.type
_entity_poly.pdbx_seq_one_letter_code
_entity_poly.pdbx_strand_id
1 'polypeptide(L)'
;MNWWYNQIGVPKTLGPAFILFENQLTDSEKSAAIEVMQNAKFGMTGQNKVWLAGNVLIRALLQNDEALVKEARDVIVSEIVLGQKEGIKSDWSFHQHGPQQQFGNYGLSFVSGMSFFCHLFKNTDYEFQETQMNILTSLIEKGYRWIIWHRYMDVSSLDRQLFHNAQIHKAYSTAFAAADLGIGGFSKSGNDLIGQKHFYDSDYTIHRSKDWMASVKMASTRVIGTELVNEDNLKGYYMADGATYYYIKGDEYLNVFPFWDWRKIPGITSYEDSWPIPLSKGIMTGNKSYKVGGLSKGNCGMTAMELKRDCVMMTMEQNRGGFPAYKSWLFTDDYVFCLGAGIQSDSTLNVTTSIDQRIRNGKLSVLGKRGWTDVEETEAFHQKDLRFFHDRTGYIVLGEDTCKAQVERRIGRWGDFMKMHRLVNIEGEVMALHISHGVSPKSGLYCYIVFPASDKDKIARFDVNSIKVIRNDSSAQVIKTAAAGSGYWVAIYNVLPLYIEGTLFTPEAPGIYYLEKEAQGVIVKQAEPFRER
;
A
#
# COMPACT_ATOMS: atom_id res chain seq x y z
N MET A 1 20.18 5.97 -22.26
CA MET A 1 19.47 4.98 -23.10
C MET A 1 19.09 3.82 -22.21
N ASN A 2 17.80 3.44 -22.14
CA ASN A 2 17.31 2.47 -21.16
C ASN A 2 17.46 1.04 -21.71
N TRP A 3 18.25 0.20 -21.03
CA TRP A 3 18.57 -1.19 -21.42
C TRP A 3 17.31 -2.04 -21.63
N TRP A 4 16.25 -1.74 -20.88
CA TRP A 4 15.00 -2.49 -20.92
C TRP A 4 14.38 -2.46 -22.32
N TYR A 5 14.39 -1.33 -23.03
CA TYR A 5 13.82 -1.27 -24.37
C TYR A 5 14.60 -2.16 -25.35
N ASN A 6 15.92 -2.15 -25.28
CA ASN A 6 16.76 -2.86 -26.24
C ASN A 6 16.75 -4.38 -26.03
N GLN A 7 16.77 -4.82 -24.77
CA GLN A 7 16.88 -6.25 -24.42
C GLN A 7 15.53 -6.92 -24.16
N ILE A 8 14.52 -6.15 -23.74
CA ILE A 8 13.19 -6.67 -23.40
C ILE A 8 12.13 -6.10 -24.34
N GLY A 9 11.96 -4.77 -24.37
CA GLY A 9 10.82 -4.12 -25.02
C GLY A 9 10.71 -4.38 -26.52
N VAL A 10 11.79 -4.16 -27.28
CA VAL A 10 11.83 -4.37 -28.73
C VAL A 10 11.66 -5.85 -29.07
N PRO A 11 12.45 -6.80 -28.52
CA PRO A 11 12.24 -8.22 -28.80
C PRO A 11 10.85 -8.73 -28.37
N LYS A 12 10.32 -8.24 -27.24
CA LYS A 12 8.97 -8.63 -26.76
C LYS A 12 7.86 -8.13 -27.68
N THR A 13 8.05 -7.00 -28.35
CA THR A 13 7.06 -6.41 -29.26
C THR A 13 7.15 -7.02 -30.65
N LEU A 14 8.37 -7.17 -31.19
CA LEU A 14 8.58 -7.66 -32.56
C LEU A 14 8.58 -9.18 -32.67
N GLY A 15 9.02 -9.89 -31.63
CA GLY A 15 9.10 -11.36 -31.63
C GLY A 15 7.80 -12.07 -32.01
N PRO A 16 6.65 -11.74 -31.39
CA PRO A 16 5.36 -12.30 -31.80
C PRO A 16 5.00 -12.01 -33.27
N ALA A 17 5.34 -10.82 -33.77
CA ALA A 17 5.13 -10.50 -35.18
C ALA A 17 6.02 -11.37 -36.07
N PHE A 18 7.29 -11.56 -35.73
CA PHE A 18 8.19 -12.42 -36.50
C PHE A 18 7.68 -13.87 -36.58
N ILE A 19 7.09 -14.42 -35.51
CA ILE A 19 6.47 -15.75 -35.55
C ILE A 19 5.21 -15.74 -36.43
N LEU A 20 4.31 -14.77 -36.25
CA LEU A 20 3.07 -14.70 -37.02
C LEU A 20 3.30 -14.58 -38.53
N PHE A 21 4.35 -13.85 -38.92
CA PHE A 21 4.70 -13.62 -40.32
C PHE A 21 5.83 -14.53 -40.83
N GLU A 22 6.22 -15.57 -40.07
CA GLU A 22 7.41 -16.39 -40.38
C GLU A 22 7.39 -16.95 -41.82
N ASN A 23 6.24 -17.45 -42.26
CA ASN A 23 6.06 -18.01 -43.61
C ASN A 23 6.10 -16.96 -44.74
N GLN A 24 6.09 -15.67 -44.41
CA GLN A 24 6.21 -14.58 -45.38
C GLN A 24 7.58 -13.89 -45.36
N LEU A 25 8.45 -14.22 -44.41
CA LEU A 25 9.80 -13.66 -44.34
C LEU A 25 10.71 -14.35 -45.37
N THR A 26 11.52 -13.57 -46.07
CA THR A 26 12.68 -14.10 -46.80
C THR A 26 13.75 -14.60 -45.81
N ASP A 27 14.69 -15.44 -46.26
CA ASP A 27 15.78 -15.93 -45.41
C ASP A 27 16.62 -14.80 -44.78
N SER A 28 16.81 -13.71 -45.52
CA SER A 28 17.51 -12.51 -45.05
C SER A 28 16.72 -11.79 -43.95
N GLU A 29 15.41 -11.59 -44.14
CA GLU A 29 14.54 -10.98 -43.14
C GLU A 29 14.41 -11.84 -41.89
N LYS A 30 14.32 -13.17 -42.04
CA LYS A 30 14.31 -14.10 -40.91
C LYS A 30 15.63 -14.05 -40.13
N SER A 31 16.76 -13.96 -40.82
CA SER A 31 18.07 -13.81 -40.17
C SER A 31 18.19 -12.49 -39.40
N ALA A 32 17.74 -11.38 -39.99
CA ALA A 32 17.70 -10.07 -39.33
C ALA A 32 16.72 -10.06 -38.12
N ALA A 33 15.56 -10.72 -38.24
CA ALA A 33 14.62 -10.89 -37.14
C ALA A 33 15.28 -11.65 -35.97
N ILE A 34 16.01 -12.73 -36.25
CA ILE A 34 16.77 -13.48 -35.24
C ILE A 34 17.83 -12.59 -34.57
N GLU A 35 18.56 -11.77 -35.33
CA GLU A 35 19.56 -10.83 -34.80
C GLU A 35 18.92 -9.83 -33.81
N VAL A 36 17.74 -9.27 -34.16
CA VAL A 36 16.98 -8.40 -33.25
C VAL A 36 16.65 -9.15 -31.94
N MET A 37 16.20 -10.40 -32.04
CA MET A 37 15.86 -11.22 -30.87
C MET A 37 17.09 -11.64 -30.04
N GLN A 38 18.30 -11.69 -30.61
CA GLN A 38 19.54 -12.02 -29.89
C GLN A 38 19.97 -10.95 -28.87
N ASN A 39 19.36 -9.76 -28.89
CA ASN A 39 19.52 -8.77 -27.83
C ASN A 39 18.98 -9.26 -26.48
N ALA A 40 18.06 -10.23 -26.46
CA ALA A 40 17.60 -10.89 -25.25
C ALA A 40 18.52 -12.08 -24.88
N LYS A 41 18.96 -12.11 -23.62
CA LYS A 41 19.82 -13.17 -23.05
C LYS A 41 19.33 -13.52 -21.65
N PHE A 42 19.52 -14.77 -21.23
CA PHE A 42 19.23 -15.17 -19.86
C PHE A 42 20.06 -14.33 -18.86
N GLY A 43 19.42 -13.98 -17.74
CA GLY A 43 20.03 -13.15 -16.70
C GLY A 43 18.96 -12.45 -15.87
N MET A 44 19.38 -11.53 -15.00
CA MET A 44 18.52 -10.77 -14.09
C MET A 44 17.76 -11.67 -13.09
N THR A 45 16.78 -11.10 -12.39
CA THR A 45 15.98 -11.73 -11.33
C THR A 45 14.51 -11.34 -11.47
N GLY A 46 13.63 -12.14 -10.88
CA GLY A 46 12.19 -11.89 -10.86
C GLY A 46 11.63 -11.72 -12.28
N GLN A 47 10.80 -10.71 -12.46
CA GLN A 47 10.09 -10.52 -13.71
C GLN A 47 11.01 -10.16 -14.90
N ASN A 48 12.15 -9.51 -14.65
CA ASN A 48 13.09 -9.22 -15.72
C ASN A 48 13.68 -10.50 -16.33
N LYS A 49 13.96 -11.50 -15.49
CA LYS A 49 14.43 -12.81 -15.95
C LYS A 49 13.38 -13.54 -16.77
N VAL A 50 12.12 -13.49 -16.34
CA VAL A 50 10.98 -14.09 -17.07
C VAL A 50 10.79 -13.44 -18.44
N TRP A 51 10.86 -12.11 -18.55
CA TRP A 51 10.76 -11.44 -19.84
C TRP A 51 11.91 -11.76 -20.79
N LEU A 52 13.15 -11.75 -20.28
CA LEU A 52 14.33 -12.10 -21.07
C LEU A 52 14.24 -13.55 -21.58
N ALA A 53 13.88 -14.48 -20.70
CA ALA A 53 13.72 -15.88 -21.05
C ALA A 53 12.55 -16.11 -22.03
N GLY A 54 11.44 -15.38 -21.88
CA GLY A 54 10.33 -15.40 -22.84
C GLY A 54 10.74 -14.91 -24.24
N ASN A 55 11.57 -13.87 -24.33
CA ASN A 55 12.11 -13.42 -25.61
C ASN A 55 13.08 -14.45 -26.22
N VAL A 56 13.89 -15.12 -25.39
CA VAL A 56 14.76 -16.22 -25.84
C VAL A 56 13.93 -17.41 -26.32
N LEU A 57 12.81 -17.74 -25.67
CA LEU A 57 11.89 -18.78 -26.12
C LEU A 57 11.34 -18.48 -27.52
N ILE A 58 10.86 -17.26 -27.76
CA ILE A 58 10.36 -16.82 -29.07
C ILE A 58 11.47 -16.92 -30.13
N ARG A 59 12.70 -16.51 -29.78
CA ARG A 59 13.87 -16.69 -30.66
C ARG A 59 14.11 -18.16 -30.99
N ALA A 60 14.07 -19.03 -29.99
CA ALA A 60 14.31 -20.47 -30.15
C ALA A 60 13.29 -21.11 -31.09
N LEU A 61 12.02 -20.70 -30.99
CA LEU A 61 10.96 -21.13 -31.91
C LEU A 61 11.25 -20.72 -33.36
N LEU A 62 11.63 -19.46 -33.61
CA LEU A 62 12.03 -19.00 -34.96
C LEU A 62 13.23 -19.77 -35.54
N GLN A 63 14.10 -20.27 -34.67
CA GLN A 63 15.29 -21.03 -35.04
C GLN A 63 15.04 -22.55 -35.14
N ASN A 64 13.84 -23.04 -34.77
CA ASN A 64 13.56 -24.46 -34.57
C ASN A 64 14.58 -25.15 -33.63
N ASP A 65 15.02 -24.44 -32.58
CA ASP A 65 16.02 -24.91 -31.62
C ASP A 65 15.33 -25.47 -30.36
N GLU A 66 15.05 -26.78 -30.37
CA GLU A 66 14.35 -27.46 -29.27
C GLU A 66 15.11 -27.40 -27.93
N ALA A 67 16.44 -27.51 -27.96
CA ALA A 67 17.25 -27.45 -26.75
C ALA A 67 17.14 -26.08 -26.09
N LEU A 68 17.17 -25.01 -26.88
CA LEU A 68 17.01 -23.64 -26.39
C LEU A 68 15.57 -23.35 -25.94
N VAL A 69 14.54 -23.94 -26.58
CA VAL A 69 13.15 -23.89 -26.10
C VAL A 69 13.07 -24.46 -24.69
N LYS A 70 13.63 -25.66 -24.48
CA LYS A 70 13.67 -26.30 -23.16
C LYS A 70 14.39 -25.43 -22.13
N GLU A 71 15.58 -24.91 -22.47
CA GLU A 71 16.35 -24.07 -21.57
C GLU A 71 15.58 -22.80 -21.19
N ALA A 72 14.95 -22.12 -22.17
CA ALA A 72 14.16 -20.93 -21.91
C ALA A 72 12.96 -21.21 -21.00
N ARG A 73 12.27 -22.33 -21.22
CA ARG A 73 11.19 -22.79 -20.33
C ARG A 73 11.69 -23.04 -18.92
N ASP A 74 12.79 -23.77 -18.74
CA ASP A 74 13.36 -24.08 -17.43
C ASP A 74 13.77 -22.81 -16.67
N VAL A 75 14.30 -21.81 -17.39
CA VAL A 75 14.62 -20.49 -16.84
C VAL A 75 13.35 -19.73 -16.41
N ILE A 76 12.27 -19.74 -17.20
CA ILE A 76 10.99 -19.10 -16.84
C ILE A 76 10.45 -19.69 -15.53
N VAL A 77 10.33 -21.01 -15.44
CA VAL A 77 9.70 -21.67 -14.29
C VAL A 77 10.57 -21.66 -13.03
N SER A 78 11.88 -21.41 -13.17
CA SER A 78 12.80 -21.27 -12.02
C SER A 78 12.47 -20.09 -11.10
N GLU A 79 11.66 -19.13 -11.56
CA GLU A 79 11.19 -17.99 -10.76
C GLU A 79 9.87 -18.28 -10.02
N ILE A 80 9.26 -19.45 -10.23
CA ILE A 80 8.06 -19.90 -9.51
C ILE A 80 8.47 -20.56 -8.18
N VAL A 81 9.13 -19.78 -7.32
CA VAL A 81 9.66 -20.24 -6.04
C VAL A 81 9.51 -19.15 -4.96
N LEU A 82 9.48 -19.57 -3.69
CA LEU A 82 9.45 -18.66 -2.55
C LEU A 82 10.85 -18.33 -2.04
N GLY A 83 10.98 -17.19 -1.34
CA GLY A 83 12.13 -16.91 -0.47
C GLY A 83 13.35 -16.31 -1.19
N GLN A 84 13.24 -16.05 -2.48
CA GLN A 84 14.25 -15.27 -3.21
C GLN A 84 14.31 -13.82 -2.71
N LYS A 85 15.43 -13.13 -3.01
CA LYS A 85 15.61 -11.71 -2.68
C LYS A 85 14.53 -10.86 -3.34
N GLU A 86 14.32 -11.07 -4.63
CA GLU A 86 13.22 -10.53 -5.44
C GLU A 86 12.36 -11.70 -5.92
N GLY A 87 11.10 -11.47 -6.25
CA GLY A 87 10.14 -12.50 -6.58
C GLY A 87 9.11 -12.73 -5.46
N ILE A 88 8.63 -13.96 -5.34
CA ILE A 88 7.54 -14.30 -4.42
C ILE A 88 8.07 -14.44 -2.99
N LYS A 89 7.41 -13.75 -2.05
CA LYS A 89 7.80 -13.67 -0.65
C LYS A 89 7.02 -14.67 0.21
N SER A 90 7.50 -14.88 1.44
CA SER A 90 6.94 -15.90 2.35
C SER A 90 5.51 -15.58 2.78
N ASP A 91 5.14 -14.30 2.79
CA ASP A 91 3.80 -13.80 3.09
C ASP A 91 2.86 -13.70 1.87
N TRP A 92 3.31 -14.20 0.71
CA TRP A 92 2.64 -14.12 -0.59
C TRP A 92 2.56 -12.72 -1.19
N SER A 93 3.41 -11.81 -0.75
CA SER A 93 3.72 -10.60 -1.51
C SER A 93 4.72 -10.87 -2.63
N PHE A 94 4.86 -9.92 -3.55
CA PHE A 94 5.83 -9.99 -4.65
C PHE A 94 6.76 -8.78 -4.58
N HIS A 95 8.07 -9.01 -4.64
CA HIS A 95 9.07 -7.96 -4.61
C HIS A 95 9.89 -7.82 -5.89
N GLN A 96 10.29 -6.60 -6.22
CA GLN A 96 11.28 -6.32 -7.27
C GLN A 96 11.95 -4.98 -6.96
N HIS A 97 13.20 -4.79 -7.40
CA HIS A 97 14.06 -3.64 -7.10
C HIS A 97 14.46 -3.58 -5.63
N GLY A 98 14.86 -4.74 -5.11
CA GLY A 98 15.15 -4.97 -3.70
C GLY A 98 13.90 -5.37 -2.90
N PRO A 99 13.89 -5.15 -1.57
CA PRO A 99 12.77 -5.50 -0.71
C PRO A 99 11.64 -4.47 -0.84
N GLN A 100 11.04 -4.41 -2.02
CA GLN A 100 9.99 -3.46 -2.36
C GLN A 100 8.79 -4.22 -2.89
N GLN A 101 7.63 -3.98 -2.29
CA GLN A 101 6.35 -4.52 -2.77
C GLN A 101 6.02 -4.01 -4.18
N GLN A 102 5.73 -4.93 -5.09
CA GLN A 102 5.53 -4.66 -6.53
C GLN A 102 4.32 -5.41 -7.12
N PHE A 103 3.25 -5.58 -6.33
CA PHE A 103 2.02 -6.28 -6.73
C PHE A 103 1.49 -5.77 -8.07
N GLY A 104 1.21 -4.48 -8.20
CA GLY A 104 0.59 -3.93 -9.41
C GLY A 104 1.51 -3.81 -10.60
N ASN A 105 2.83 -3.99 -10.43
CA ASN A 105 3.84 -3.67 -11.44
C ASN A 105 4.55 -4.93 -11.94
N TYR A 106 5.74 -5.21 -11.42
CA TYR A 106 6.52 -6.39 -11.79
C TYR A 106 5.83 -7.68 -11.40
N GLY A 107 5.20 -7.72 -10.23
CA GLY A 107 4.41 -8.88 -9.79
C GLY A 107 3.21 -9.13 -10.69
N LEU A 108 2.46 -8.11 -11.10
CA LEU A 108 1.32 -8.29 -12.00
C LEU A 108 1.77 -8.78 -13.38
N SER A 109 2.90 -8.25 -13.86
CA SER A 109 3.52 -8.72 -15.09
C SER A 109 3.97 -10.18 -14.98
N PHE A 110 4.46 -10.59 -13.80
CA PHE A 110 4.79 -11.98 -13.48
C PHE A 110 3.57 -12.88 -13.49
N VAL A 111 2.52 -12.53 -12.75
CA VAL A 111 1.28 -13.32 -12.71
C VAL A 111 0.66 -13.45 -14.10
N SER A 112 0.60 -12.35 -14.86
CA SER A 112 0.07 -12.37 -16.23
C SER A 112 0.94 -13.20 -17.18
N GLY A 113 2.26 -13.10 -17.07
CA GLY A 113 3.20 -13.89 -17.86
C GLY A 113 3.12 -15.38 -17.53
N MET A 114 3.05 -15.73 -16.25
CA MET A 114 2.94 -17.13 -15.81
C MET A 114 1.61 -17.76 -16.19
N SER A 115 0.50 -16.99 -16.16
CA SER A 115 -0.77 -17.43 -16.75
C SER A 115 -0.60 -17.82 -18.23
N PHE A 116 -0.02 -16.91 -19.01
CA PHE A 116 0.22 -17.15 -20.44
C PHE A 116 1.10 -18.39 -20.69
N PHE A 117 2.24 -18.52 -19.99
CA PHE A 117 3.15 -19.64 -20.15
C PHE A 117 2.55 -20.97 -19.68
N CYS A 118 1.75 -20.96 -18.61
CA CYS A 118 1.01 -22.13 -18.16
C CYS A 118 0.10 -22.66 -19.28
N HIS A 119 -0.59 -21.78 -19.99
CA HIS A 119 -1.44 -22.19 -21.10
C HIS A 119 -0.62 -22.64 -22.33
N LEU A 120 0.45 -21.91 -22.65
CA LEU A 120 1.31 -22.21 -23.78
C LEU A 120 1.93 -23.61 -23.69
N PHE A 121 2.34 -24.04 -22.49
CA PHE A 121 3.00 -25.33 -22.28
C PHE A 121 2.05 -26.47 -21.91
N LYS A 122 0.75 -26.21 -21.79
CA LYS A 122 -0.24 -27.22 -21.39
C LYS A 122 -0.29 -28.38 -22.39
N ASN A 123 -0.38 -29.61 -21.91
CA ASN A 123 -0.39 -30.84 -22.72
C ASN A 123 0.88 -31.02 -23.58
N THR A 124 2.04 -30.54 -23.09
CA THR A 124 3.35 -30.76 -23.71
C THR A 124 4.34 -31.25 -22.65
N ASP A 125 5.50 -31.76 -23.07
CA ASP A 125 6.59 -32.14 -22.14
C ASP A 125 7.12 -30.94 -21.31
N TYR A 126 6.73 -29.73 -21.69
CA TYR A 126 7.09 -28.48 -21.06
C TYR A 126 6.09 -28.00 -19.99
N GLU A 127 5.01 -28.74 -19.73
CA GLU A 127 3.96 -28.35 -18.78
C GLU A 127 4.51 -28.03 -17.38
N PHE A 128 3.83 -27.12 -16.69
CA PHE A 128 4.19 -26.72 -15.33
C PHE A 128 3.92 -27.86 -14.34
N GLN A 129 4.82 -28.02 -13.38
CA GLN A 129 4.66 -29.01 -12.32
C GLN A 129 3.57 -28.58 -11.33
N GLU A 130 2.95 -29.56 -10.66
CA GLU A 130 1.93 -29.30 -9.64
C GLU A 130 2.43 -28.36 -8.52
N THR A 131 3.70 -28.52 -8.11
CA THR A 131 4.34 -27.64 -7.12
C THR A 131 4.40 -26.18 -7.58
N GLN A 132 4.69 -25.94 -8.86
CA GLN A 132 4.71 -24.60 -9.47
C GLN A 132 3.29 -24.02 -9.53
N MET A 133 2.32 -24.82 -9.94
CA MET A 133 0.90 -24.43 -9.96
C MET A 133 0.38 -24.08 -8.57
N ASN A 134 0.76 -24.83 -7.54
CA ASN A 134 0.38 -24.56 -6.15
C ASN A 134 0.97 -23.24 -5.62
N ILE A 135 2.17 -22.87 -6.08
CA ILE A 135 2.79 -21.58 -5.73
C ILE A 135 2.07 -20.43 -6.44
N LEU A 136 1.79 -20.55 -7.74
CA LEU A 136 1.07 -19.52 -8.51
C LEU A 136 -0.34 -19.28 -7.99
N THR A 137 -1.08 -20.36 -7.73
CA THR A 137 -2.43 -20.29 -7.15
C THR A 137 -2.40 -19.66 -5.76
N SER A 138 -1.47 -20.07 -4.90
CA SER A 138 -1.29 -19.48 -3.56
C SER A 138 -0.90 -18.00 -3.62
N LEU A 139 -0.05 -17.58 -4.57
CA LEU A 139 0.29 -16.15 -4.75
C LEU A 139 -0.96 -15.32 -5.06
N ILE A 140 -1.87 -15.84 -5.88
CA ILE A 140 -3.10 -15.14 -6.24
C ILE A 140 -4.08 -15.15 -5.07
N GLU A 141 -4.36 -16.31 -4.48
CA GLU A 141 -5.37 -16.47 -3.44
C GLU A 141 -4.96 -15.86 -2.10
N LYS A 142 -3.70 -16.02 -1.71
CA LYS A 142 -3.18 -15.56 -0.41
C LYS A 142 -2.48 -14.20 -0.51
N GLY A 143 -2.21 -13.70 -1.72
CA GLY A 143 -1.60 -12.40 -1.99
C GLY A 143 -2.57 -11.45 -2.70
N TYR A 144 -2.70 -11.59 -4.02
CA TYR A 144 -3.43 -10.63 -4.87
C TYR A 144 -4.90 -10.44 -4.51
N ARG A 145 -5.58 -11.49 -4.03
CA ARG A 145 -6.99 -11.42 -3.66
C ARG A 145 -7.24 -10.41 -2.53
N TRP A 146 -6.29 -10.24 -1.62
CA TRP A 146 -6.42 -9.29 -0.51
C TRP A 146 -6.40 -7.83 -0.99
N ILE A 147 -5.61 -7.51 -2.02
CA ILE A 147 -5.37 -6.13 -2.47
C ILE A 147 -6.34 -5.64 -3.54
N ILE A 148 -7.33 -6.46 -3.91
CA ILE A 148 -8.36 -6.11 -4.90
C ILE A 148 -9.72 -6.04 -4.19
N TRP A 149 -10.35 -4.87 -4.27
CA TRP A 149 -11.69 -4.62 -3.75
C TRP A 149 -12.62 -4.25 -4.90
N HIS A 150 -13.68 -5.04 -5.14
CA HIS A 150 -14.66 -4.78 -6.20
C HIS A 150 -14.04 -4.51 -7.60
N ARG A 151 -12.93 -5.18 -7.92
CA ARG A 151 -12.10 -4.96 -9.13
C ARG A 151 -11.43 -3.59 -9.22
N TYR A 152 -11.10 -3.01 -8.08
CA TYR A 152 -10.15 -1.92 -7.93
C TYR A 152 -8.96 -2.45 -7.14
N MET A 153 -7.76 -2.27 -7.69
CA MET A 153 -6.54 -2.54 -6.95
C MET A 153 -6.32 -1.42 -5.94
N ASP A 154 -5.88 -1.77 -4.74
CA ASP A 154 -5.49 -0.80 -3.73
C ASP A 154 -4.38 0.13 -4.25
N VAL A 155 -4.48 1.42 -3.94
CA VAL A 155 -3.53 2.47 -4.35
C VAL A 155 -2.10 2.17 -3.93
N SER A 156 -1.89 1.64 -2.72
CA SER A 156 -0.57 1.25 -2.19
C SER A 156 0.10 0.20 -3.07
N SER A 157 -0.70 -0.65 -3.71
CA SER A 157 -0.25 -1.75 -4.55
C SER A 157 0.10 -1.33 -5.98
N LEU A 158 -0.25 -0.10 -6.41
CA LEU A 158 0.16 0.47 -7.70
C LEU A 158 1.64 0.88 -7.74
N ASP A 159 2.18 1.18 -6.56
CA ASP A 159 3.54 1.71 -6.37
C ASP A 159 3.84 2.86 -7.35
N ARG A 160 4.89 2.78 -8.20
CA ARG A 160 5.21 3.92 -9.08
C ARG A 160 4.23 4.18 -10.23
N GLN A 161 3.40 3.21 -10.63
CA GLN A 161 2.63 3.29 -11.87
C GLN A 161 1.25 3.92 -11.64
N LEU A 162 1.26 5.22 -11.37
CA LEU A 162 0.09 6.03 -11.03
C LEU A 162 -0.51 6.69 -12.28
N PHE A 163 -0.96 5.89 -13.25
CA PHE A 163 -1.58 6.40 -14.48
C PHE A 163 -3.12 6.39 -14.43
N HIS A 164 -3.77 6.97 -15.45
CA HIS A 164 -5.22 6.99 -15.56
C HIS A 164 -5.84 5.60 -15.41
N ASN A 165 -6.83 5.48 -14.51
CA ASN A 165 -7.56 4.24 -14.24
C ASN A 165 -6.67 3.05 -13.81
N ALA A 166 -5.45 3.30 -13.30
CA ALA A 166 -4.49 2.25 -12.97
C ALA A 166 -5.08 1.16 -12.05
N GLN A 167 -5.91 1.55 -11.06
CA GLN A 167 -6.57 0.62 -10.15
C GLN A 167 -7.46 -0.40 -10.89
N ILE A 168 -8.24 0.06 -11.87
CA ILE A 168 -9.15 -0.77 -12.65
C ILE A 168 -8.32 -1.66 -13.58
N HIS A 169 -7.44 -1.08 -14.39
CA HIS A 169 -6.63 -1.82 -15.35
C HIS A 169 -5.88 -2.99 -14.68
N LYS A 170 -5.20 -2.71 -13.56
CA LYS A 170 -4.41 -3.72 -12.86
C LYS A 170 -5.26 -4.78 -12.17
N ALA A 171 -6.42 -4.42 -11.61
CA ALA A 171 -7.33 -5.39 -11.03
C ALA A 171 -7.95 -6.32 -12.07
N TYR A 172 -8.33 -5.81 -13.25
CA TYR A 172 -8.83 -6.65 -14.34
C TYR A 172 -7.73 -7.56 -14.91
N SER A 173 -6.51 -7.06 -15.10
CA SER A 173 -5.38 -7.91 -15.49
C SER A 173 -5.14 -9.04 -14.50
N THR A 174 -5.24 -8.76 -13.20
CA THR A 174 -5.13 -9.80 -12.16
C THR A 174 -6.28 -10.81 -12.26
N ALA A 175 -7.52 -10.34 -12.43
CA ALA A 175 -8.68 -11.21 -12.53
C ALA A 175 -8.65 -12.10 -13.79
N PHE A 176 -8.15 -11.59 -14.92
CA PHE A 176 -7.95 -12.39 -16.13
C PHE A 176 -6.88 -13.46 -15.93
N ALA A 177 -5.70 -13.08 -15.42
CA ALA A 177 -4.65 -14.04 -15.13
C ALA A 177 -5.07 -15.10 -14.11
N ALA A 178 -5.87 -14.72 -13.11
CA ALA A 178 -6.48 -15.66 -12.18
C ALA A 178 -7.45 -16.62 -12.87
N ALA A 179 -8.34 -16.12 -13.72
CA ALA A 179 -9.30 -16.94 -14.45
C ALA A 179 -8.63 -17.94 -15.39
N ASP A 180 -7.57 -17.52 -16.09
CA ASP A 180 -6.76 -18.39 -16.95
C ASP A 180 -6.10 -19.55 -16.17
N LEU A 181 -5.74 -19.29 -14.90
CA LEU A 181 -5.22 -20.29 -13.97
C LEU A 181 -6.31 -21.07 -13.23
N GLY A 182 -7.59 -20.87 -13.58
CA GLY A 182 -8.74 -21.55 -12.98
C GLY A 182 -9.18 -21.01 -11.62
N ILE A 183 -8.76 -19.78 -11.26
CA ILE A 183 -9.01 -19.17 -9.96
C ILE A 183 -10.13 -18.11 -10.07
N GLY A 184 -11.18 -18.27 -9.25
CA GLY A 184 -12.30 -17.33 -9.14
C GLY A 184 -12.10 -16.26 -8.05
N GLY A 185 -13.21 -15.67 -7.58
CA GLY A 185 -13.20 -14.86 -6.35
C GLY A 185 -12.82 -13.38 -6.50
N PHE A 186 -12.79 -12.84 -7.73
CA PHE A 186 -12.59 -11.41 -8.04
C PHE A 186 -13.91 -10.74 -8.48
N SER A 187 -14.89 -10.72 -7.57
CA SER A 187 -16.22 -10.17 -7.80
C SER A 187 -16.20 -8.65 -8.01
N LYS A 188 -17.18 -8.13 -8.76
CA LYS A 188 -17.42 -6.67 -8.89
C LYS A 188 -18.10 -6.08 -7.65
N SER A 189 -18.66 -6.92 -6.80
CA SER A 189 -19.40 -6.54 -5.60
C SER A 189 -19.40 -7.71 -4.61
N GLY A 190 -19.58 -7.38 -3.34
CA GLY A 190 -19.57 -8.35 -2.24
C GLY A 190 -18.14 -8.77 -1.86
N ASN A 191 -18.03 -9.34 -0.66
CA ASN A 191 -16.75 -9.75 -0.12
C ASN A 191 -16.86 -11.04 0.70
N ASP A 192 -16.15 -12.07 0.25
CA ASP A 192 -16.06 -13.35 0.96
C ASP A 192 -14.77 -13.47 1.79
N LEU A 193 -13.89 -12.46 1.69
CA LEU A 193 -12.59 -12.44 2.35
C LEU A 193 -12.61 -11.43 3.49
N ILE A 194 -12.93 -11.89 4.70
CA ILE A 194 -13.07 -11.06 5.92
C ILE A 194 -11.85 -11.25 6.83
N GLY A 195 -11.42 -10.15 7.47
CA GLY A 195 -10.35 -10.12 8.45
C GLY A 195 -9.18 -9.24 8.03
N GLN A 196 -8.05 -9.39 8.74
CA GLN A 196 -6.85 -8.62 8.49
C GLN A 196 -5.70 -9.50 8.01
N LYS A 197 -5.01 -9.07 6.96
CA LYS A 197 -3.73 -9.63 6.53
C LYS A 197 -2.64 -8.57 6.63
N HIS A 198 -1.61 -8.86 7.41
CA HIS A 198 -0.37 -8.10 7.42
C HIS A 198 0.68 -8.84 6.58
N PHE A 199 1.18 -8.18 5.54
CA PHE A 199 2.29 -8.64 4.71
C PHE A 199 3.60 -8.20 5.35
N TYR A 200 4.16 -9.04 6.24
CA TYR A 200 5.36 -8.73 7.01
C TYR A 200 6.59 -8.46 6.15
N ASP A 201 6.71 -9.11 4.99
CA ASP A 201 7.84 -8.87 4.09
C ASP A 201 7.65 -7.54 3.35
N SER A 202 6.44 -6.97 3.33
CA SER A 202 6.09 -5.74 2.58
C SER A 202 5.70 -4.53 3.44
N ASP A 203 5.71 -4.64 4.78
CA ASP A 203 5.24 -3.61 5.71
C ASP A 203 3.87 -3.02 5.30
N TYR A 204 2.94 -3.90 4.96
CA TYR A 204 1.69 -3.52 4.34
C TYR A 204 0.52 -4.29 4.94
N THR A 205 -0.52 -3.57 5.38
CA THR A 205 -1.71 -4.18 5.99
C THR A 205 -2.91 -3.98 5.09
N ILE A 206 -3.70 -5.04 4.93
CA ILE A 206 -5.07 -4.98 4.42
C ILE A 206 -6.00 -5.45 5.52
N HIS A 207 -7.08 -4.70 5.74
CA HIS A 207 -8.24 -5.14 6.50
C HIS A 207 -9.47 -5.16 5.60
N ARG A 208 -10.29 -6.19 5.71
CA ARG A 208 -11.53 -6.34 4.96
C ARG A 208 -12.65 -6.70 5.93
N SER A 209 -13.65 -5.84 6.03
CA SER A 209 -14.92 -6.18 6.65
C SER A 209 -15.87 -6.77 5.61
N LYS A 210 -17.12 -7.00 5.99
CA LYS A 210 -18.16 -7.40 5.02
C LYS A 210 -18.39 -6.35 3.92
N ASP A 211 -18.36 -5.07 4.29
CA ASP A 211 -18.89 -3.99 3.45
C ASP A 211 -17.82 -2.97 3.01
N TRP A 212 -16.58 -3.09 3.53
CA TRP A 212 -15.48 -2.19 3.19
C TRP A 212 -14.10 -2.85 3.33
N MET A 213 -13.09 -2.22 2.72
CA MET A 213 -11.67 -2.56 2.87
C MET A 213 -10.88 -1.32 3.28
N ALA A 214 -9.86 -1.51 4.11
CA ALA A 214 -8.83 -0.50 4.32
C ALA A 214 -7.44 -1.07 4.12
N SER A 215 -6.50 -0.19 3.79
CA SER A 215 -5.09 -0.53 3.68
C SER A 215 -4.21 0.46 4.42
N VAL A 216 -3.05 0.00 4.90
CA VAL A 216 -2.00 0.84 5.46
C VAL A 216 -0.66 0.44 4.86
N LYS A 217 -0.06 1.34 4.08
CA LYS A 217 1.30 1.18 3.52
C LYS A 217 2.31 1.85 4.43
N MET A 218 3.31 1.08 4.85
CA MET A 218 4.41 1.54 5.69
C MET A 218 5.75 1.22 5.02
N ALA A 219 6.82 1.66 5.66
CA ALA A 219 8.18 1.28 5.35
C ALA A 219 8.95 1.10 6.65
N SER A 220 10.05 0.36 6.58
CA SER A 220 10.98 0.16 7.69
C SER A 220 12.41 0.12 7.18
N THR A 221 13.36 -0.17 8.06
CA THR A 221 14.73 -0.51 7.66
C THR A 221 14.83 -1.76 6.78
N ARG A 222 13.77 -2.58 6.71
CA ARG A 222 13.71 -3.80 5.89
C ARG A 222 13.10 -3.56 4.51
N VAL A 223 12.15 -2.63 4.40
CA VAL A 223 11.28 -2.49 3.22
C VAL A 223 11.40 -1.10 2.58
N ILE A 224 11.58 -1.07 1.27
CA ILE A 224 11.48 0.16 0.47
C ILE A 224 10.01 0.50 0.27
N GLY A 225 9.57 1.64 0.79
CA GLY A 225 8.17 2.03 0.76
C GLY A 225 7.63 2.58 -0.57
N THR A 226 8.49 3.21 -1.37
CA THR A 226 8.06 3.90 -2.60
C THR A 226 9.20 3.97 -3.62
N GLU A 227 8.86 3.71 -4.88
CA GLU A 227 9.79 3.77 -6.00
C GLU A 227 9.62 5.06 -6.80
N LEU A 228 10.76 5.58 -7.27
CA LEU A 228 10.83 6.53 -8.36
C LEU A 228 11.85 6.00 -9.37
N VAL A 229 11.38 5.64 -10.56
CA VAL A 229 12.22 5.13 -11.67
C VAL A 229 11.68 5.67 -12.98
N ASN A 230 12.57 6.02 -13.91
CA ASN A 230 12.22 6.54 -15.25
C ASN A 230 11.26 7.73 -15.22
N GLU A 231 11.36 8.56 -14.17
CA GLU A 231 10.50 9.73 -13.97
C GLU A 231 9.00 9.42 -13.73
N ASP A 232 8.70 8.16 -13.39
CA ASP A 232 7.41 7.76 -12.80
C ASP A 232 7.44 8.03 -11.29
N ASN A 233 6.31 8.49 -10.76
CA ASN A 233 6.07 8.75 -9.34
C ASN A 233 6.98 9.82 -8.71
N LEU A 234 7.22 10.94 -9.41
CA LEU A 234 8.09 12.03 -8.92
C LEU A 234 7.65 12.67 -7.59
N LYS A 235 6.41 12.46 -7.16
CA LYS A 235 5.84 13.05 -5.94
C LYS A 235 5.50 12.01 -4.84
N GLY A 236 5.75 10.72 -5.06
CA GLY A 236 5.33 9.63 -4.16
C GLY A 236 6.15 9.46 -2.88
N TYR A 237 6.93 10.46 -2.47
CA TYR A 237 7.92 10.36 -1.39
C TYR A 237 7.33 9.89 -0.05
N TYR A 238 6.12 10.33 0.29
CA TYR A 238 5.46 10.03 1.56
C TYR A 238 4.46 8.87 1.51
N MET A 239 4.35 8.16 0.38
CA MET A 239 3.32 7.09 0.17
C MET A 239 3.46 5.87 1.08
N ALA A 240 4.49 5.80 1.92
CA ALA A 240 4.74 4.71 2.85
C ALA A 240 4.97 5.17 4.29
N ASP A 241 4.52 6.38 4.65
CA ASP A 241 4.61 6.92 6.01
C ASP A 241 3.34 6.64 6.83
N GLY A 242 2.75 5.45 6.63
CA GLY A 242 1.43 5.10 7.14
C GLY A 242 0.31 5.63 6.24
N ALA A 243 0.50 5.60 4.92
CA ALA A 243 -0.54 5.98 3.97
C ALA A 243 -1.73 5.01 4.11
N THR A 244 -2.92 5.56 4.36
CA THR A 244 -4.11 4.79 4.76
C THR A 244 -5.28 5.07 3.82
N TYR A 245 -5.83 4.04 3.17
CA TYR A 245 -6.92 4.18 2.21
C TYR A 245 -8.14 3.38 2.65
N TYR A 246 -9.35 3.90 2.45
CA TYR A 246 -10.62 3.21 2.77
C TYR A 246 -11.52 3.09 1.53
N TYR A 247 -11.99 1.89 1.24
CA TYR A 247 -12.76 1.53 0.05
C TYR A 247 -14.10 0.93 0.42
N ILE A 248 -15.16 1.41 -0.24
CA ILE A 248 -16.53 0.92 -0.08
C ILE A 248 -17.03 0.48 -1.46
N LYS A 249 -17.05 1.41 -2.43
CA LYS A 249 -17.25 1.14 -3.86
C LYS A 249 -16.00 0.53 -4.51
N GLY A 250 -14.81 1.01 -4.12
CA GLY A 250 -13.52 0.72 -4.75
C GLY A 250 -12.95 1.92 -5.52
N ASP A 251 -13.78 2.88 -5.90
CA ASP A 251 -13.41 4.05 -6.71
C ASP A 251 -13.06 5.30 -5.89
N GLU A 252 -13.01 5.21 -4.56
CA GLU A 252 -12.82 6.35 -3.64
C GLU A 252 -11.54 7.16 -3.91
N TYR A 253 -10.52 6.53 -4.48
CA TYR A 253 -9.24 7.16 -4.84
C TYR A 253 -8.93 7.09 -6.34
N LEU A 254 -9.91 6.69 -7.16
CA LEU A 254 -9.72 6.57 -8.60
C LEU A 254 -9.36 7.93 -9.20
N ASN A 255 -8.23 8.01 -9.88
CA ASN A 255 -7.75 9.21 -10.59
C ASN A 255 -7.49 10.45 -9.71
N VAL A 256 -7.35 10.31 -8.39
CA VAL A 256 -7.17 11.44 -7.47
C VAL A 256 -5.78 12.10 -7.56
N PHE A 257 -4.75 11.37 -8.02
CA PHE A 257 -3.33 11.74 -7.91
C PHE A 257 -2.95 13.16 -8.39
N PRO A 258 -3.51 13.68 -9.51
CA PRO A 258 -3.21 15.05 -9.96
C PRO A 258 -3.65 16.13 -8.97
N PHE A 259 -4.62 15.84 -8.11
CA PHE A 259 -5.23 16.80 -7.18
C PHE A 259 -4.74 16.63 -5.74
N TRP A 260 -3.89 15.64 -5.48
CA TRP A 260 -3.30 15.45 -4.16
C TRP A 260 -2.34 16.59 -3.79
N ASP A 261 -2.50 17.09 -2.58
CA ASP A 261 -1.39 17.55 -1.77
C ASP A 261 -0.62 16.30 -1.30
N TRP A 262 0.53 16.06 -1.92
CA TRP A 262 1.39 14.89 -1.67
C TRP A 262 2.06 14.91 -0.29
N ARG A 263 1.98 16.03 0.45
CA ARG A 263 2.32 16.12 1.87
C ARG A 263 1.13 15.88 2.79
N LYS A 264 -0.05 15.55 2.24
CA LYS A 264 -1.25 15.19 3.00
C LYS A 264 -1.92 13.94 2.44
N ILE A 265 -1.12 13.00 1.93
CA ILE A 265 -1.61 11.67 1.56
C ILE A 265 -2.41 11.10 2.75
N PRO A 266 -3.60 10.52 2.53
CA PRO A 266 -4.42 9.99 3.61
C PRO A 266 -3.61 9.17 4.63
N GLY A 267 -3.77 9.45 5.93
CA GLY A 267 -3.12 8.73 7.03
C GLY A 267 -1.70 9.20 7.41
N ILE A 268 -0.96 9.90 6.55
CA ILE A 268 0.44 10.25 6.85
C ILE A 268 0.57 11.37 7.88
N THR A 269 1.72 11.44 8.54
CA THR A 269 2.15 12.61 9.34
C THR A 269 3.35 13.23 8.64
N SER A 270 3.33 14.53 8.38
CA SER A 270 4.34 15.22 7.56
C SER A 270 4.33 16.73 7.75
N TYR A 271 5.43 17.36 7.34
CA TYR A 271 5.53 18.81 7.29
C TYR A 271 4.59 19.40 6.23
N GLU A 272 3.94 20.50 6.58
CA GLU A 272 3.28 21.38 5.64
C GLU A 272 4.31 22.34 5.04
N ASP A 273 4.48 22.29 3.72
CA ASP A 273 5.51 23.04 3.01
C ASP A 273 5.17 23.21 1.53
N SER A 274 5.61 24.32 0.93
CA SER A 274 5.49 24.64 -0.49
C SER A 274 6.72 24.25 -1.33
N TRP A 275 7.84 23.88 -0.70
CA TRP A 275 9.03 23.40 -1.43
C TRP A 275 8.72 22.14 -2.26
N PRO A 276 9.47 21.85 -3.34
CA PRO A 276 9.30 20.62 -4.11
C PRO A 276 9.31 19.35 -3.23
N ILE A 277 8.57 18.33 -3.67
CA ILE A 277 8.57 17.04 -2.99
C ILE A 277 9.96 16.40 -3.17
N PRO A 278 10.58 15.85 -2.10
CA PRO A 278 11.86 15.17 -2.22
C PRO A 278 11.78 13.94 -3.13
N LEU A 279 12.88 13.57 -3.76
CA LEU A 279 12.94 12.37 -4.59
C LEU A 279 13.31 11.15 -3.73
N SER A 280 12.63 10.02 -3.96
CA SER A 280 12.97 8.74 -3.32
C SER A 280 14.25 8.15 -3.93
N LYS A 281 15.14 7.62 -3.08
CA LYS A 281 16.37 6.91 -3.44
C LYS A 281 16.50 5.61 -2.61
N GLY A 282 15.56 4.69 -2.77
CA GLY A 282 15.56 3.38 -2.11
C GLY A 282 15.46 3.46 -0.58
N ILE A 283 16.07 2.49 0.14
CA ILE A 283 16.01 2.40 1.62
C ILE A 283 16.61 3.65 2.30
N MET A 284 17.59 4.30 1.65
CA MET A 284 18.28 5.46 2.23
C MET A 284 17.35 6.65 2.48
N THR A 285 16.23 6.77 1.77
CA THR A 285 15.26 7.85 1.95
C THR A 285 13.98 7.41 2.66
N GLY A 286 13.89 6.15 3.07
CA GLY A 286 12.74 5.56 3.77
C GLY A 286 12.77 5.76 5.29
N ASN A 287 11.82 5.12 5.96
CA ASN A 287 11.72 5.10 7.42
C ASN A 287 12.97 4.44 8.06
N LYS A 288 13.52 5.06 9.11
CA LYS A 288 14.72 4.57 9.83
C LYS A 288 14.43 3.69 11.03
N SER A 289 13.18 3.30 11.22
CA SER A 289 12.80 2.34 12.25
C SER A 289 12.52 0.96 11.67
N TYR A 290 12.85 -0.08 12.43
CA TYR A 290 12.38 -1.44 12.20
C TYR A 290 11.03 -1.72 12.89
N LYS A 291 10.57 -0.84 13.79
CA LYS A 291 9.39 -1.03 14.64
C LYS A 291 8.10 -0.79 13.84
N VAL A 292 7.83 -1.71 12.94
CA VAL A 292 6.71 -1.71 12.00
C VAL A 292 6.18 -3.13 11.91
N GLY A 293 4.87 -3.31 12.05
CA GLY A 293 4.25 -4.61 12.03
C GLY A 293 2.73 -4.60 12.18
N GLY A 294 2.14 -5.78 12.21
CA GLY A 294 0.72 -6.01 12.39
C GLY A 294 0.45 -7.28 13.18
N LEU A 295 -0.70 -7.32 13.85
CA LEU A 295 -1.25 -8.45 14.57
C LEU A 295 -2.70 -8.63 14.12
N SER A 296 -3.04 -9.79 13.57
CA SER A 296 -4.41 -10.14 13.19
C SER A 296 -5.00 -11.14 14.18
N LYS A 297 -6.25 -10.92 14.61
CA LYS A 297 -7.00 -11.82 15.51
C LYS A 297 -8.47 -11.87 15.07
N GLY A 298 -8.87 -12.98 14.46
CA GLY A 298 -10.22 -13.14 13.90
C GLY A 298 -10.50 -12.09 12.83
N ASN A 299 -11.63 -11.40 12.94
CA ASN A 299 -12.01 -10.33 12.03
C ASN A 299 -11.36 -8.98 12.36
N CYS A 300 -10.60 -8.87 13.45
CA CYS A 300 -9.98 -7.63 13.89
C CYS A 300 -8.46 -7.70 13.78
N GLY A 301 -7.81 -6.54 13.92
CA GLY A 301 -6.35 -6.51 13.98
C GLY A 301 -5.81 -5.13 14.30
N MET A 302 -4.57 -5.09 14.74
CA MET A 302 -3.85 -3.85 15.00
C MET A 302 -2.58 -3.81 14.16
N THR A 303 -2.29 -2.64 13.60
CA THR A 303 -1.05 -2.33 12.89
C THR A 303 -0.39 -1.13 13.54
N ALA A 304 0.95 -1.12 13.56
CA ALA A 304 1.72 -0.06 14.20
C ALA A 304 3.01 0.26 13.45
N MET A 305 3.44 1.52 13.55
CA MET A 305 4.64 2.07 12.92
C MET A 305 5.27 3.12 13.83
N GLU A 306 6.56 2.95 14.15
CA GLU A 306 7.43 4.07 14.52
C GLU A 306 7.94 4.71 13.22
N LEU A 307 7.50 5.92 12.95
CA LEU A 307 8.01 6.75 11.86
C LEU A 307 9.21 7.53 12.36
N LYS A 308 10.38 7.29 11.76
CA LYS A 308 11.62 8.05 11.91
C LYS A 308 12.09 8.45 10.53
N ARG A 309 11.69 9.64 10.08
CA ARG A 309 12.14 10.21 8.81
C ARG A 309 13.38 11.06 9.04
N ASP A 310 14.38 10.89 8.17
CA ASP A 310 15.51 11.82 8.13
C ASP A 310 15.10 13.17 7.56
N CYS A 311 15.83 14.20 7.95
CA CYS A 311 15.85 15.51 7.32
C CYS A 311 15.98 15.33 5.80
N VAL A 312 15.12 15.96 4.99
CA VAL A 312 15.46 16.11 3.58
C VAL A 312 16.50 17.22 3.50
N MET A 313 17.77 16.85 3.27
CA MET A 313 18.77 17.82 2.84
C MET A 313 18.39 18.36 1.47
N MET A 314 18.06 19.65 1.40
CA MET A 314 17.92 20.38 0.13
C MET A 314 19.10 21.35 -0.08
N THR A 315 19.74 21.83 0.99
CA THR A 315 20.99 22.61 0.98
C THR A 315 21.82 22.38 2.27
N MET A 316 23.12 22.72 2.24
CA MET A 316 24.08 22.65 3.36
C MET A 316 23.66 23.45 4.62
N GLU A 317 22.72 24.39 4.50
CA GLU A 317 22.37 25.36 5.55
C GLU A 317 21.07 25.06 6.31
N GLN A 318 20.31 24.01 5.95
CA GLN A 318 19.01 23.76 6.57
C GLN A 318 18.88 22.31 7.06
N ASN A 319 19.34 22.07 8.28
CA ASN A 319 19.09 20.83 9.00
C ASN A 319 17.65 20.88 9.54
N ARG A 320 16.70 20.20 8.87
CA ARG A 320 15.32 20.06 9.37
C ARG A 320 15.23 18.77 10.18
N GLY A 321 15.35 18.82 11.51
CA GLY A 321 15.37 17.63 12.35
C GLY A 321 14.27 16.63 11.98
N GLY A 322 14.67 15.36 11.86
CA GLY A 322 13.73 14.27 11.69
C GLY A 322 12.75 14.22 12.86
N PHE A 323 11.46 13.99 12.60
CA PHE A 323 10.47 13.86 13.66
C PHE A 323 10.12 12.39 13.89
N PRO A 324 10.22 11.88 15.14
CA PRO A 324 9.58 10.62 15.47
C PRO A 324 8.05 10.81 15.50
N ALA A 325 7.32 9.79 15.10
CA ALA A 325 5.88 9.66 15.37
C ALA A 325 5.53 8.18 15.55
N TYR A 326 4.69 7.88 16.53
CA TYR A 326 4.22 6.54 16.84
C TYR A 326 2.78 6.42 16.41
N LYS A 327 2.53 5.63 15.36
CA LYS A 327 1.25 5.56 14.66
C LYS A 327 0.69 4.16 14.80
N SER A 328 -0.57 4.03 15.19
CA SER A 328 -1.25 2.74 15.16
C SER A 328 -2.69 2.84 14.68
N TRP A 329 -3.17 1.72 14.14
CA TRP A 329 -4.49 1.54 13.58
C TRP A 329 -5.07 0.26 14.17
N LEU A 330 -6.18 0.36 14.89
CA LEU A 330 -6.98 -0.79 15.33
C LEU A 330 -8.18 -0.92 14.40
N PHE A 331 -8.22 -2.01 13.65
CA PHE A 331 -9.28 -2.33 12.71
C PHE A 331 -10.33 -3.23 13.37
N THR A 332 -11.59 -2.86 13.18
CA THR A 332 -12.79 -3.59 13.61
C THR A 332 -13.71 -3.78 12.41
N ASP A 333 -14.82 -4.52 12.56
CA ASP A 333 -15.79 -4.68 11.47
C ASP A 333 -16.47 -3.36 11.06
N ASP A 334 -16.58 -2.40 11.98
CA ASP A 334 -17.34 -1.16 11.80
C ASP A 334 -16.48 0.07 11.52
N TYR A 335 -15.25 0.09 12.05
CA TYR A 335 -14.40 1.29 12.03
C TYR A 335 -12.92 0.97 12.19
N VAL A 336 -12.10 1.97 11.85
CA VAL A 336 -10.66 2.00 12.14
C VAL A 336 -10.39 3.09 13.16
N PHE A 337 -9.74 2.71 14.26
CA PHE A 337 -9.35 3.62 15.32
C PHE A 337 -7.87 3.95 15.21
N CYS A 338 -7.56 5.22 14.94
CA CYS A 338 -6.21 5.69 14.62
C CYS A 338 -5.62 6.50 15.77
N LEU A 339 -4.43 6.11 16.23
CA LEU A 339 -3.68 6.79 17.26
C LEU A 339 -2.35 7.31 16.74
N GLY A 340 -1.98 8.49 17.20
CA GLY A 340 -0.68 9.10 17.02
C GLY A 340 -0.14 9.61 18.34
N ALA A 341 1.16 9.41 18.56
CA ALA A 341 1.85 9.95 19.72
C ALA A 341 3.32 10.28 19.44
N GLY A 342 3.90 11.05 20.37
CA GLY A 342 5.32 11.39 20.36
C GLY A 342 5.74 12.19 19.13
N ILE A 343 4.81 12.94 18.51
CA ILE A 343 5.10 13.76 17.33
C ILE A 343 5.97 14.92 17.78
N GLN A 344 7.23 14.93 17.37
CA GLN A 344 8.21 15.90 17.84
C GLN A 344 9.02 16.51 16.69
N SER A 345 9.07 17.84 16.59
CA SER A 345 9.90 18.52 15.60
C SER A 345 10.59 19.75 16.20
N ASP A 346 11.75 20.08 15.66
CA ASP A 346 12.50 21.33 15.91
C ASP A 346 12.40 22.30 14.72
N SER A 347 11.68 21.93 13.67
CA SER A 347 11.47 22.74 12.47
C SER A 347 10.46 23.86 12.73
N THR A 348 10.65 24.99 12.03
CA THR A 348 9.69 26.11 11.96
C THR A 348 8.46 25.82 11.10
N LEU A 349 8.41 24.65 10.45
CA LEU A 349 7.25 24.22 9.67
C LEU A 349 6.17 23.61 10.54
N ASN A 350 4.93 23.80 10.12
CA ASN A 350 3.78 23.15 10.72
C ASN A 350 3.84 21.64 10.44
N VAL A 351 3.55 20.82 11.44
CA VAL A 351 3.40 19.37 11.28
C VAL A 351 1.92 19.05 11.18
N THR A 352 1.54 18.22 10.22
CA THR A 352 0.14 17.82 10.01
C THR A 352 0.00 16.31 10.02
N THR A 353 -1.19 15.81 10.34
CA THR A 353 -1.60 14.43 10.08
C THR A 353 -2.84 14.45 9.22
N SER A 354 -2.76 13.87 8.02
CA SER A 354 -3.91 13.76 7.13
C SER A 354 -4.81 12.61 7.59
N ILE A 355 -6.11 12.86 7.65
CA ILE A 355 -7.13 11.84 7.90
C ILE A 355 -7.57 11.27 6.56
N ASP A 356 -7.92 12.15 5.61
CA ASP A 356 -8.39 11.75 4.30
C ASP A 356 -8.22 12.85 3.24
N GLN A 357 -8.15 12.44 1.98
CA GLN A 357 -8.02 13.33 0.83
C GLN A 357 -8.48 12.60 -0.45
N ARG A 358 -9.64 13.00 -0.98
CA ARG A 358 -10.32 12.33 -2.11
C ARG A 358 -10.93 13.33 -3.08
N ILE A 359 -11.22 12.90 -4.30
CA ILE A 359 -12.14 13.65 -5.18
C ILE A 359 -13.48 13.74 -4.45
N ARG A 360 -14.07 14.94 -4.41
CA ARG A 360 -15.34 15.20 -3.74
C ARG A 360 -16.46 14.47 -4.49
N ASN A 361 -17.08 13.50 -3.83
CA ASN A 361 -18.31 12.86 -4.29
C ASN A 361 -19.44 13.15 -3.29
N GLY A 362 -20.28 14.14 -3.62
CA GLY A 362 -21.29 14.66 -2.69
C GLY A 362 -20.72 15.59 -1.61
N LYS A 363 -21.58 16.00 -0.69
CA LYS A 363 -21.27 17.01 0.33
C LYS A 363 -20.41 16.44 1.46
N LEU A 364 -19.39 17.21 1.88
CA LEU A 364 -18.74 17.02 3.17
C LEU A 364 -19.60 17.77 4.20
N SER A 365 -20.04 17.08 5.25
CA SER A 365 -20.82 17.70 6.32
C SER A 365 -20.12 17.54 7.67
N VAL A 366 -20.33 18.50 8.57
CA VAL A 366 -19.89 18.49 9.96
C VAL A 366 -21.10 18.53 10.89
N LEU A 367 -21.04 17.83 12.02
CA LEU A 367 -22.09 17.84 13.03
C LEU A 367 -21.88 19.01 14.01
N GLY A 368 -22.80 19.97 14.01
CA GLY A 368 -22.87 21.05 14.98
C GLY A 368 -24.00 20.86 16.00
N LYS A 369 -24.14 21.83 16.92
CA LYS A 369 -25.20 21.82 17.95
C LYS A 369 -26.63 21.81 17.38
N ARG A 370 -26.82 22.28 16.14
CA ARG A 370 -28.12 22.36 15.47
C ARG A 370 -28.34 21.24 14.45
N GLY A 371 -27.45 20.25 14.39
CA GLY A 371 -27.45 19.18 13.40
C GLY A 371 -26.32 19.29 12.38
N TRP A 372 -26.43 18.50 11.30
CA TRP A 372 -25.44 18.45 10.23
C TRP A 372 -25.50 19.69 9.34
N THR A 373 -24.35 20.32 9.10
CA THR A 373 -24.17 21.43 8.15
C THR A 373 -23.10 21.07 7.13
N ASP A 374 -23.23 21.59 5.92
CA ASP A 374 -22.28 21.32 4.84
C ASP A 374 -21.07 22.26 4.94
N VAL A 375 -19.90 21.70 4.68
CA VAL A 375 -18.64 22.44 4.51
C VAL A 375 -18.49 22.69 3.01
N GLU A 376 -18.44 23.96 2.63
CA GLU A 376 -18.35 24.36 1.21
C GLU A 376 -17.00 25.00 0.86
N GLU A 377 -16.22 25.42 1.87
CA GLU A 377 -14.86 25.96 1.71
C GLU A 377 -13.93 25.37 2.79
N THR A 378 -12.75 25.96 2.97
CA THR A 378 -11.82 25.55 4.03
C THR A 378 -12.22 26.14 5.37
N GLU A 379 -12.51 25.27 6.33
CA GLU A 379 -12.89 25.61 7.71
C GLU A 379 -11.93 24.96 8.71
N ALA A 380 -11.62 25.70 9.79
CA ALA A 380 -10.78 25.22 10.89
C ALA A 380 -11.62 25.07 12.16
N PHE A 381 -11.49 23.93 12.82
CA PHE A 381 -12.24 23.56 14.01
C PHE A 381 -11.29 23.32 15.19
N HIS A 382 -11.68 23.84 16.36
CA HIS A 382 -10.88 23.84 17.59
C HIS A 382 -11.69 23.29 18.78
N GLN A 383 -12.26 22.09 18.63
CA GLN A 383 -13.07 21.46 19.69
C GLN A 383 -12.87 19.95 19.69
N LYS A 384 -13.14 19.31 20.84
CA LYS A 384 -13.22 17.86 20.96
C LYS A 384 -14.46 17.30 20.25
N ASP A 385 -14.38 16.02 19.89
CA ASP A 385 -15.49 15.24 19.32
C ASP A 385 -16.11 15.93 18.08
N LEU A 386 -15.24 16.21 17.11
CA LEU A 386 -15.66 16.71 15.80
C LEU A 386 -16.08 15.53 14.93
N ARG A 387 -17.32 15.58 14.43
CA ARG A 387 -17.86 14.51 13.60
C ARG A 387 -18.12 15.01 12.19
N PHE A 388 -17.54 14.33 11.21
CA PHE A 388 -17.68 14.61 9.79
C PHE A 388 -18.30 13.43 9.05
N PHE A 389 -18.90 13.71 7.91
CA PHE A 389 -19.44 12.69 7.03
C PHE A 389 -19.26 13.08 5.56
N HIS A 390 -18.76 12.17 4.75
CA HIS A 390 -18.59 12.32 3.30
C HIS A 390 -18.63 10.95 2.60
N ASP A 391 -19.34 10.84 1.47
CA ASP A 391 -19.43 9.63 0.63
C ASP A 391 -19.49 8.30 1.40
N ARG A 392 -20.47 8.15 2.30
CA ARG A 392 -20.69 6.95 3.14
C ARG A 392 -19.52 6.63 4.10
N THR A 393 -18.68 7.61 4.39
CA THR A 393 -17.59 7.52 5.35
C THR A 393 -17.80 8.55 6.46
N GLY A 394 -17.84 8.07 7.70
CA GLY A 394 -17.85 8.91 8.89
C GLY A 394 -16.46 9.14 9.46
N TYR A 395 -16.22 10.29 10.06
CA TYR A 395 -14.97 10.60 10.75
C TYR A 395 -15.29 11.21 12.12
N ILE A 396 -14.59 10.78 13.16
CA ILE A 396 -14.68 11.38 14.50
C ILE A 396 -13.27 11.75 14.95
N VAL A 397 -13.01 13.03 15.21
CA VAL A 397 -11.73 13.54 15.73
C VAL A 397 -11.89 13.85 17.22
N LEU A 398 -11.11 13.18 18.06
CA LEU A 398 -11.26 13.19 19.52
C LEU A 398 -10.30 14.15 20.23
N GLY A 399 -9.28 14.66 19.53
CA GLY A 399 -8.30 15.60 20.06
C GLY A 399 -8.81 17.05 20.13
N GLU A 400 -8.03 17.92 20.78
CA GLU A 400 -8.25 19.38 20.80
C GLU A 400 -7.44 20.13 19.72
N ASP A 401 -6.56 19.41 19.02
CA ASP A 401 -5.79 19.97 17.92
C ASP A 401 -6.70 20.53 16.84
N THR A 402 -6.15 21.48 16.09
CA THR A 402 -6.90 22.11 15.01
C THR A 402 -7.16 21.09 13.91
N CYS A 403 -8.43 20.75 13.69
CA CYS A 403 -8.86 19.95 12.54
C CYS A 403 -9.30 20.89 11.42
N LYS A 404 -8.70 20.77 10.24
CA LYS A 404 -9.12 21.50 9.05
C LYS A 404 -9.93 20.59 8.15
N ALA A 405 -11.11 21.06 7.75
CA ALA A 405 -11.93 20.47 6.70
C ALA A 405 -11.87 21.36 5.47
N GLN A 406 -11.60 20.77 4.32
CA GLN A 406 -11.38 21.50 3.08
C GLN A 406 -12.29 20.94 2.00
N VAL A 407 -12.94 21.84 1.28
CA VAL A 407 -13.61 21.60 0.01
C VAL A 407 -13.03 22.62 -0.97
N GLU A 408 -12.30 22.13 -1.97
CA GLU A 408 -11.49 22.98 -2.84
C GLU A 408 -11.52 22.48 -4.28
N ARG A 409 -11.70 23.39 -5.23
CA ARG A 409 -11.42 23.14 -6.64
C ARG A 409 -9.92 23.28 -6.89
N ARG A 410 -9.30 22.23 -7.44
CA ARG A 410 -7.86 22.17 -7.71
C ARG A 410 -7.59 21.96 -9.18
N ILE A 411 -6.51 22.57 -9.66
CA ILE A 411 -5.95 22.31 -10.99
C ILE A 411 -4.75 21.37 -10.80
N GLY A 412 -4.76 20.25 -11.52
CA GLY A 412 -3.72 19.23 -11.47
C GLY A 412 -3.23 18.84 -12.86
N ARG A 413 -2.10 18.14 -12.93
CA ARG A 413 -1.57 17.56 -14.18
C ARG A 413 -0.95 16.20 -13.92
N TRP A 414 -1.24 15.22 -14.77
CA TRP A 414 -0.60 13.90 -14.71
C TRP A 414 0.92 13.99 -14.96
N GLY A 415 1.34 14.84 -15.90
CA GLY A 415 2.76 15.05 -16.24
C GLY A 415 3.62 15.64 -15.11
N ASP A 416 3.02 16.09 -13.99
CA ASP A 416 3.77 16.58 -12.83
C ASP A 416 4.41 15.46 -12.02
N PHE A 417 3.89 14.24 -12.09
CA PHE A 417 4.40 13.09 -11.35
C PHE A 417 4.62 11.84 -12.22
N MET A 418 4.08 11.80 -13.43
CA MET A 418 4.29 10.75 -14.43
C MET A 418 4.73 11.39 -15.75
N LYS A 419 6.04 11.48 -16.02
CA LYS A 419 6.56 12.23 -17.18
C LYS A 419 6.16 11.70 -18.55
N MET A 420 5.65 10.46 -18.62
CA MET A 420 5.05 9.94 -19.85
C MET A 420 3.80 10.71 -20.31
N HIS A 421 3.15 11.47 -19.42
CA HIS A 421 1.98 12.28 -19.75
C HIS A 421 2.35 13.71 -20.13
N ARG A 422 1.57 14.28 -21.06
CA ARG A 422 1.66 15.71 -21.42
C ARG A 422 1.25 16.59 -20.23
N LEU A 423 1.82 17.79 -20.18
CA LEU A 423 1.47 18.83 -19.19
C LEU A 423 0.15 19.51 -19.56
N VAL A 424 -0.95 18.79 -19.40
CA VAL A 424 -2.31 19.29 -19.64
C VAL A 424 -3.01 19.50 -18.30
N ASN A 425 -3.46 20.73 -18.06
CA ASN A 425 -4.26 21.07 -16.88
C ASN A 425 -5.59 20.34 -16.92
N ILE A 426 -5.95 19.75 -15.78
CA ILE A 426 -7.28 19.22 -15.50
C ILE A 426 -7.76 19.79 -14.18
N GLU A 427 -9.08 19.79 -14.00
CA GLU A 427 -9.72 20.31 -12.80
C GLU A 427 -10.45 19.19 -12.07
N GLY A 428 -10.48 19.29 -10.75
CA GLY A 428 -11.19 18.39 -9.88
C GLY A 428 -11.54 19.09 -8.59
N GLU A 429 -12.66 18.71 -7.98
CA GLU A 429 -13.01 19.14 -6.65
C GLU A 429 -12.54 18.09 -5.65
N VAL A 430 -11.88 18.51 -4.58
CA VAL A 430 -11.29 17.63 -3.57
C VAL A 430 -11.89 17.96 -2.22
N MET A 431 -12.16 16.91 -1.44
CA MET A 431 -12.32 17.05 0.01
C MET A 431 -11.04 16.62 0.72
N ALA A 432 -10.63 17.35 1.75
CA ALA A 432 -9.54 16.93 2.64
C ALA A 432 -9.88 17.16 4.11
N LEU A 433 -9.44 16.24 4.98
CA LEU A 433 -9.50 16.37 6.44
C LEU A 433 -8.10 16.16 6.99
N HIS A 434 -7.60 17.09 7.81
CA HIS A 434 -6.30 16.93 8.47
C HIS A 434 -6.22 17.63 9.81
N ILE A 435 -5.38 17.10 10.69
CA ILE A 435 -5.06 17.64 12.02
C ILE A 435 -3.75 18.41 11.92
N SER A 436 -3.69 19.58 12.52
CA SER A 436 -2.50 20.43 12.63
C SER A 436 -1.91 20.34 14.03
N HIS A 437 -0.66 19.90 14.12
CA HIS A 437 0.12 19.76 15.36
C HIS A 437 0.91 21.01 15.73
N GLY A 438 0.83 22.05 14.90
CA GLY A 438 1.55 23.30 15.10
C GLY A 438 3.01 23.23 14.64
N VAL A 439 3.72 24.33 14.91
CA VAL A 439 5.15 24.47 14.65
C VAL A 439 5.94 23.89 15.81
N SER A 440 7.01 23.14 15.51
CA SER A 440 7.91 22.56 16.51
C SER A 440 7.20 21.79 17.65
N PRO A 441 6.24 20.89 17.36
CA PRO A 441 5.57 20.10 18.39
C PRO A 441 6.59 19.38 19.27
N LYS A 442 6.32 19.26 20.56
CA LYS A 442 7.23 18.58 21.51
C LYS A 442 6.81 17.16 21.84
N SER A 443 5.50 16.91 21.89
CA SER A 443 4.90 15.61 22.13
C SER A 443 3.47 15.62 21.59
N GLY A 444 3.31 15.94 20.30
CA GLY A 444 2.02 15.97 19.63
C GLY A 444 1.34 14.60 19.65
N LEU A 445 0.01 14.62 19.71
CA LEU A 445 -0.85 13.45 19.81
C LEU A 445 -1.96 13.59 18.78
N TYR A 446 -2.52 12.48 18.30
CA TYR A 446 -3.83 12.52 17.67
C TYR A 446 -4.62 11.27 18.02
N CYS A 447 -5.94 11.41 17.93
CA CYS A 447 -6.87 10.31 18.06
C CYS A 447 -8.06 10.61 17.15
N TYR A 448 -8.31 9.74 16.18
CA TYR A 448 -9.47 9.84 15.31
C TYR A 448 -10.00 8.46 14.94
N ILE A 449 -11.26 8.41 14.52
CA ILE A 449 -11.95 7.20 14.12
C ILE A 449 -12.48 7.41 12.71
N VAL A 450 -12.31 6.42 11.84
CA VAL A 450 -12.91 6.39 10.50
C VAL A 450 -13.92 5.25 10.43
N PHE A 451 -15.11 5.54 9.95
CA PHE A 451 -16.23 4.60 9.80
C PHE A 451 -16.57 4.47 8.31
N PRO A 452 -15.88 3.61 7.55
CA PRO A 452 -16.26 3.32 6.18
C PRO A 452 -17.60 2.57 6.15
N ALA A 453 -18.36 2.72 5.07
CA ALA A 453 -19.69 2.11 4.89
C ALA A 453 -20.67 2.44 6.04
N SER A 454 -20.73 3.72 6.43
CA SER A 454 -21.59 4.22 7.50
C SER A 454 -22.57 5.29 7.01
N ASP A 455 -23.47 5.72 7.89
CA ASP A 455 -24.41 6.82 7.69
C ASP A 455 -24.30 7.89 8.78
N LYS A 456 -24.89 9.08 8.53
CA LYS A 456 -24.87 10.23 9.44
C LYS A 456 -25.48 9.94 10.82
N ASP A 457 -26.49 9.08 10.90
CA ASP A 457 -27.18 8.78 12.16
C ASP A 457 -26.31 7.91 13.07
N LYS A 458 -25.67 6.87 12.50
CA LYS A 458 -24.69 6.05 13.21
C LYS A 458 -23.55 6.90 13.75
N ILE A 459 -23.02 7.82 12.93
CA ILE A 459 -21.95 8.73 13.36
C ILE A 459 -22.42 9.71 14.44
N ALA A 460 -23.62 10.29 14.32
CA ALA A 460 -24.12 11.23 15.32
C ALA A 460 -24.39 10.58 16.69
N ARG A 461 -24.77 9.30 16.71
CA ARG A 461 -25.13 8.57 17.95
C ARG A 461 -23.98 7.75 18.54
N PHE A 462 -22.87 7.60 17.84
CA PHE A 462 -21.75 6.80 18.32
C PHE A 462 -21.23 7.31 19.67
N ASP A 463 -21.19 6.45 20.68
CA ASP A 463 -20.62 6.78 21.99
C ASP A 463 -19.12 6.53 21.98
N VAL A 464 -18.34 7.60 21.92
CA VAL A 464 -16.88 7.54 21.91
C VAL A 464 -16.31 6.98 23.22
N ASN A 465 -17.07 7.00 24.32
CA ASN A 465 -16.66 6.42 25.60
C ASN A 465 -16.72 4.89 25.61
N SER A 466 -17.36 4.28 24.60
CA SER A 466 -17.31 2.83 24.40
C SER A 466 -15.89 2.32 24.06
N ILE A 467 -14.99 3.23 23.65
CA ILE A 467 -13.58 2.94 23.37
C ILE A 467 -12.73 3.51 24.50
N LYS A 468 -11.96 2.65 25.15
CA LYS A 468 -11.05 3.04 26.22
C LYS A 468 -9.62 3.11 25.70
N VAL A 469 -9.11 4.32 25.54
CA VAL A 469 -7.66 4.56 25.32
C VAL A 469 -6.99 4.60 26.69
N ILE A 470 -6.24 3.55 27.01
CA ILE A 470 -5.56 3.40 28.30
C ILE A 470 -4.20 4.12 28.26
N ARG A 471 -3.55 4.10 27.10
CA ARG A 471 -2.26 4.75 26.89
C ARG A 471 -2.10 5.17 25.43
N ASN A 472 -1.54 6.36 25.20
CA ASN A 472 -1.15 6.84 23.87
C ASN A 472 0.08 7.74 24.03
N ASP A 473 1.27 7.15 24.06
CA ASP A 473 2.54 7.89 24.15
C ASP A 473 3.63 7.21 23.30
N SER A 474 4.86 7.71 23.39
CA SER A 474 6.02 7.20 22.63
C SER A 474 6.54 5.85 23.10
N SER A 475 6.05 5.32 24.22
CA SER A 475 6.43 4.00 24.71
C SER A 475 5.43 2.92 24.29
N ALA A 476 4.13 3.23 24.34
CA ALA A 476 3.08 2.29 24.01
C ALA A 476 1.75 2.98 23.65
N GLN A 477 0.94 2.25 22.87
CA GLN A 477 -0.44 2.60 22.54
C GLN A 477 -1.34 1.43 22.95
N VAL A 478 -2.29 1.67 23.86
CA VAL A 478 -3.14 0.66 24.49
C VAL A 478 -4.59 1.06 24.33
N ILE A 479 -5.36 0.21 23.64
CA ILE A 479 -6.78 0.43 23.36
C ILE A 479 -7.59 -0.80 23.79
N LYS A 480 -8.78 -0.56 24.36
CA LYS A 480 -9.79 -1.59 24.61
C LYS A 480 -11.13 -1.12 24.03
N THR A 481 -11.77 -1.99 23.25
CA THR A 481 -13.12 -1.76 22.71
C THR A 481 -13.81 -3.10 22.49
N ALA A 482 -15.09 -3.18 22.81
CA ALA A 482 -15.89 -4.39 22.59
C ALA A 482 -15.96 -4.80 21.11
N ALA A 483 -15.82 -3.83 20.18
CA ALA A 483 -15.79 -4.09 18.74
C ALA A 483 -14.55 -4.86 18.28
N ALA A 484 -13.52 -4.99 19.13
CA ALA A 484 -12.29 -5.74 18.86
C ALA A 484 -12.02 -6.82 19.90
N GLY A 485 -13.08 -7.33 20.54
CA GLY A 485 -13.02 -8.33 21.61
C GLY A 485 -12.91 -7.73 23.02
N SER A 486 -12.87 -8.59 24.04
CA SER A 486 -12.89 -8.16 25.46
C SER A 486 -11.53 -7.76 26.03
N GLY A 487 -10.45 -8.12 25.33
CA GLY A 487 -9.06 -7.86 25.72
C GLY A 487 -8.55 -6.43 25.40
N TYR A 488 -7.23 -6.29 25.47
CA TYR A 488 -6.48 -5.06 25.22
C TYR A 488 -5.60 -5.26 23.99
N TRP A 489 -5.69 -4.32 23.05
CA TRP A 489 -4.78 -4.20 21.93
C TRP A 489 -3.65 -3.26 22.29
N VAL A 490 -2.42 -3.73 22.14
CA VAL A 490 -1.24 -3.05 22.66
C VAL A 490 -0.15 -3.01 21.62
N ALA A 491 0.25 -1.82 21.17
CA ALA A 491 1.51 -1.62 20.46
C ALA A 491 2.58 -1.15 21.46
N ILE A 492 3.67 -1.92 21.57
CA ILE A 492 4.83 -1.65 22.40
C ILE A 492 5.99 -1.22 21.51
N TYR A 493 6.49 -0.01 21.74
CA TYR A 493 7.66 0.51 21.03
C TYR A 493 8.93 0.42 21.87
N ASN A 494 8.82 0.52 23.19
CA ASN A 494 9.95 0.39 24.12
C ASN A 494 9.61 -0.64 25.19
N VAL A 495 10.56 -1.53 25.49
CA VAL A 495 10.39 -2.62 26.46
C VAL A 495 10.47 -2.05 27.88
N LEU A 496 9.39 -1.43 28.33
CA LEU A 496 9.23 -0.84 29.65
C LEU A 496 7.99 -1.44 30.31
N PRO A 497 8.01 -1.71 31.63
CA PRO A 497 6.81 -2.13 32.34
C PRO A 497 5.71 -1.06 32.20
N LEU A 498 4.47 -1.49 32.00
CA LEU A 498 3.30 -0.62 31.98
C LEU A 498 2.16 -1.18 32.81
N TYR A 499 1.36 -0.29 33.38
CA TYR A 499 0.15 -0.67 34.11
C TYR A 499 -1.05 -0.61 33.17
N ILE A 500 -1.77 -1.73 33.07
CA ILE A 500 -3.04 -1.84 32.36
C ILE A 500 -4.13 -1.99 33.42
N GLU A 501 -4.89 -0.92 33.65
CA GLU A 501 -5.96 -0.88 34.66
C GLU A 501 -5.52 -1.41 36.04
N GLY A 502 -4.36 -0.93 36.50
CA GLY A 502 -3.79 -1.28 37.80
C GLY A 502 -3.00 -2.58 37.85
N THR A 503 -2.92 -3.34 36.75
CA THR A 503 -2.15 -4.59 36.66
C THR A 503 -0.86 -4.36 35.89
N LEU A 504 0.28 -4.78 36.45
CA LEU A 504 1.58 -4.66 35.79
C LEU A 504 1.68 -5.65 34.62
N PHE A 505 2.11 -5.16 33.47
CA PHE A 505 2.49 -5.96 32.32
C PHE A 505 3.90 -5.54 31.87
N THR A 506 4.78 -6.53 31.70
CA THR A 506 6.13 -6.33 31.17
C THR A 506 6.23 -7.05 29.83
N PRO A 507 6.36 -6.31 28.71
CA PRO A 507 6.50 -6.92 27.39
C PRO A 507 7.85 -7.61 27.25
N GLU A 508 7.90 -8.67 26.44
CA GLU A 508 9.15 -9.39 26.14
C GLU A 508 9.98 -8.71 25.03
N ALA A 509 9.31 -8.02 24.10
CA ALA A 509 9.94 -7.35 22.96
C ALA A 509 9.08 -6.16 22.49
N PRO A 510 9.64 -5.24 21.66
CA PRO A 510 8.83 -4.32 20.88
C PRO A 510 7.96 -5.09 19.89
N GLY A 511 6.67 -4.76 19.79
CA GLY A 511 5.73 -5.50 18.96
C GLY A 511 4.28 -5.16 19.28
N ILE A 512 3.37 -5.96 18.73
CA ILE A 512 1.94 -5.81 18.96
C ILE A 512 1.43 -7.02 19.74
N TYR A 513 0.64 -6.76 20.77
CA TYR A 513 0.12 -7.76 21.69
C TYR A 513 -1.40 -7.66 21.77
N TYR A 514 -2.05 -8.82 21.90
CA TYR A 514 -3.41 -8.94 22.37
C TYR A 514 -3.39 -9.58 23.76
N LEU A 515 -3.85 -8.82 24.74
CA LEU A 515 -3.81 -9.20 26.15
C LEU A 515 -5.22 -9.41 26.70
N GLU A 516 -5.39 -10.31 27.66
CA GLU A 516 -6.63 -10.46 28.41
C GLU A 516 -6.36 -10.37 29.91
N LYS A 517 -7.35 -9.88 30.67
CA LYS A 517 -7.26 -9.83 32.14
C LYS A 517 -7.86 -11.11 32.71
N GLU A 518 -7.07 -11.84 33.48
CA GLU A 518 -7.48 -13.01 34.25
C GLU A 518 -7.30 -12.73 35.76
N ALA A 519 -7.72 -13.67 36.61
CA ALA A 519 -7.72 -13.48 38.08
C ALA A 519 -6.33 -13.17 38.66
N GLN A 520 -5.27 -13.71 38.03
CA GLN A 520 -3.88 -13.58 38.47
C GLN A 520 -3.12 -12.42 37.81
N GLY A 521 -3.72 -11.72 36.83
CA GLY A 521 -3.09 -10.58 36.17
C GLY A 521 -3.49 -10.41 34.70
N VAL A 522 -2.61 -9.77 33.93
CA VAL A 522 -2.77 -9.63 32.48
C VAL A 522 -1.92 -10.69 31.79
N ILE A 523 -2.52 -11.45 30.89
CA ILE A 523 -1.87 -12.52 30.14
C ILE A 523 -1.79 -12.20 28.66
N VAL A 524 -0.72 -12.68 28.02
CA VAL A 524 -0.54 -12.57 26.56
C VAL A 524 -1.30 -13.70 25.89
N LYS A 525 -2.31 -13.37 25.08
CA LYS A 525 -3.01 -14.37 24.25
C LYS A 525 -2.42 -14.46 22.85
N GLN A 526 -1.87 -13.36 22.34
CA GLN A 526 -1.17 -13.32 21.05
C GLN A 526 -0.13 -12.20 21.08
N ALA A 527 1.01 -12.42 20.44
CA ALA A 527 2.07 -11.44 20.31
C ALA A 527 2.73 -11.57 18.93
N GLU A 528 3.02 -10.44 18.31
CA GLU A 528 3.79 -10.34 17.06
C GLU A 528 4.88 -9.29 17.26
N PRO A 529 6.11 -9.72 17.60
CA PRO A 529 7.27 -8.83 17.70
C PRO A 529 7.56 -8.11 16.37
N PHE A 530 8.03 -6.87 16.45
CA PHE A 530 8.55 -6.19 15.26
C PHE A 530 9.83 -6.88 14.77
N ARG A 531 9.95 -7.09 13.45
CA ARG A 531 11.09 -7.83 12.85
C ARG A 531 12.28 -6.90 12.67
N GLU A 532 13.48 -7.26 13.09
CA GLU A 532 14.67 -6.42 12.82
C GLU A 532 15.27 -6.65 11.43
N ARG A 533 15.06 -7.83 10.85
CA ARG A 533 15.60 -8.26 9.55
C ARG A 533 14.54 -8.93 8.70
#